data_AF-A0A7S9D144-F1
#
_entry.id   AF-A0A7S9D144-F1
#
_cell.length_a   1.000
_cell.length_b   1.000
_cell.length_c   1.000
_cell.angle_alpha   90.00
_cell.angle_beta   90.00
_cell.angle_gamma   90.00
#
_symmetry.space_group_name_H-M   'P 1'
#
loop_
_entity.id
_entity.type
_entity.pdbx_description
1 polymer ?
#
loop_
_entity_poly.entity_id
_entity_poly.type
_entity_poly.pdbx_seq_one_letter_code
_entity_poly.pdbx_strand_id
1 'polypeptide(L)'
;MSRNSRAYVYASAAAGLLSVASTSSFAAPCTGPGAPTTTQTKCLTAIQIPGIPLQSFDISWVNPKRAEMYFADRSNAGIEVIDTRSLTWKRLLPGFVGAVHNANGTVNNNISGPDGVVSHGRWLYAGDGDSTLKVFDLDGASTAVASIATGGTTRVDEMALTSHGKRLLVANNAEDPPFATLFAANGNAAKNHVSIIARIIVDQAIIPAGAGLSLEQPSWDPTTKRFFNSIPIIANNPAGCNYGQLSGPITCHGGVLVIDPKTVTGPTTQLGAFDPATNTGVIALNGCSPNGSTVGPDDRILLGCTPQNNPNDVIQLVINSVNKKQTPIANITGSDEVWFNWGDDRYYTGSSRNCKAFPPPGGNCAAVSQQQAVLGVINARSNQLIETIPQSSNSHSVAADSKRNLIFVPQVAPASVVIGGDTTSVGAGLCGQATNGCVAVFQHKIEGKDDDDDRDDDEAEF
;
A
#
# COMPACT_ATOMS: atom_id res chain seq x y z
N MET A 1 -8.99 70.83 -25.39
CA MET A 1 -8.93 69.38 -25.71
C MET A 1 -8.11 68.70 -24.64
N SER A 2 -8.80 67.92 -23.80
CA SER A 2 -8.30 67.26 -22.59
C SER A 2 -7.38 66.09 -22.92
N ARG A 3 -6.21 66.01 -22.27
CA ARG A 3 -5.40 64.80 -22.19
C ARG A 3 -5.55 64.20 -20.78
N ASN A 4 -6.33 63.12 -20.71
CA ASN A 4 -6.52 62.30 -19.51
C ASN A 4 -5.19 61.67 -19.06
N SER A 5 -4.75 61.99 -17.85
CA SER A 5 -3.71 61.26 -17.13
C SER A 5 -4.41 60.44 -16.03
N ARG A 6 -4.48 59.11 -16.20
CA ARG A 6 -4.97 58.21 -15.16
C ARG A 6 -3.81 57.88 -14.21
N ALA A 7 -3.90 58.35 -12.97
CA ALA A 7 -3.02 57.93 -11.88
C ALA A 7 -3.40 56.51 -11.44
N TYR A 8 -2.43 55.59 -11.46
CA TYR A 8 -2.55 54.29 -10.82
C TYR A 8 -2.13 54.45 -9.35
N VAL A 9 -3.07 54.21 -8.43
CA VAL A 9 -2.79 54.10 -6.99
C VAL A 9 -2.25 52.69 -6.74
N TYR A 10 -0.99 52.59 -6.34
CA TYR A 10 -0.43 51.35 -5.80
C TYR A 10 -0.98 51.13 -4.39
N ALA A 11 -1.86 50.15 -4.23
CA ALA A 11 -2.24 49.65 -2.92
C ALA A 11 -1.19 48.63 -2.46
N SER A 12 -0.38 49.01 -1.48
CA SER A 12 0.53 48.11 -0.78
C SER A 12 -0.26 47.10 0.04
N ALA A 13 -0.38 45.87 -0.45
CA ALA A 13 -0.92 44.77 0.34
C ALA A 13 0.14 44.29 1.34
N ALA A 14 -0.06 44.60 2.62
CA ALA A 14 0.72 44.02 3.70
C ALA A 14 0.39 42.52 3.78
N ALA A 15 1.38 41.67 3.45
CA ALA A 15 1.30 40.23 3.67
C ALA A 15 1.35 39.97 5.18
N GLY A 16 0.18 39.80 5.80
CA GLY A 16 0.07 39.27 7.15
C GLY A 16 0.52 37.81 7.16
N LEU A 17 1.64 37.53 7.81
CA LEU A 17 2.02 36.19 8.23
C LEU A 17 0.93 35.65 9.16
N LEU A 18 0.00 34.86 8.63
CA LEU A 18 -0.82 33.98 9.46
C LEU A 18 0.11 32.87 9.98
N SER A 19 0.59 33.06 11.19
CA SER A 19 1.11 31.98 12.03
C SER A 19 -0.01 30.98 12.25
N VAL A 20 -0.01 29.89 11.47
CA VAL A 20 -0.84 28.73 11.74
C VAL A 20 -0.31 28.13 13.04
N ALA A 21 -0.97 28.43 14.15
CA ALA A 21 -0.71 27.74 15.39
C ALA A 21 -0.99 26.25 15.14
N SER A 22 0.03 25.41 15.26
CA SER A 22 -0.13 23.96 15.33
C SER A 22 -0.91 23.65 16.59
N THR A 23 -2.24 23.58 16.48
CA THR A 23 -3.04 22.94 17.51
C THR A 23 -2.56 21.50 17.54
N SER A 24 -1.87 21.11 18.60
CA SER A 24 -1.61 19.71 18.92
C SER A 24 -2.97 19.01 18.94
N SER A 25 -3.33 18.36 17.85
CA SER A 25 -4.57 17.60 17.74
C SER A 25 -4.52 16.52 18.79
N PHE A 26 -5.22 16.72 19.90
CA PHE A 26 -5.30 15.71 20.94
C PHE A 26 -5.89 14.44 20.33
N ALA A 27 -5.20 13.33 20.58
CA ALA A 27 -5.69 11.97 20.42
C ALA A 27 -7.12 11.85 20.96
N ALA A 28 -8.12 11.72 20.07
CA ALA A 28 -9.47 11.39 20.48
C ALA A 28 -9.56 9.87 20.72
N PRO A 29 -10.26 9.41 21.77
CA PRO A 29 -10.47 7.98 21.97
C PRO A 29 -11.28 7.41 20.80
N CYS A 30 -10.83 6.29 20.25
CA CYS A 30 -11.58 5.60 19.21
C CYS A 30 -12.91 5.08 19.78
N THR A 31 -13.97 5.17 19.00
CA THR A 31 -15.31 4.71 19.42
C THR A 31 -16.04 4.01 18.27
N GLY A 32 -17.21 3.44 18.58
CA GLY A 32 -18.08 2.85 17.58
C GLY A 32 -17.62 1.47 17.09
N PRO A 33 -18.17 0.99 15.97
CA PRO A 33 -17.95 -0.38 15.51
C PRO A 33 -16.48 -0.72 15.19
N GLY A 34 -15.65 0.27 14.85
CA GLY A 34 -14.22 0.08 14.60
C GLY A 34 -13.36 0.02 15.86
N ALA A 35 -13.91 0.27 17.04
CA ALA A 35 -13.24 0.11 18.32
C ALA A 35 -14.00 -0.86 19.24
N PRO A 36 -14.24 -2.12 18.81
CA PRO A 36 -15.05 -3.06 19.58
C PRO A 36 -14.35 -3.50 20.88
N THR A 37 -15.13 -3.65 21.95
CA THR A 37 -14.62 -4.11 23.25
C THR A 37 -14.41 -5.63 23.32
N THR A 38 -14.89 -6.39 22.34
CA THR A 38 -14.84 -7.86 22.30
C THR A 38 -13.66 -8.46 21.54
N THR A 39 -12.83 -7.64 20.87
CA THR A 39 -11.64 -8.08 20.12
C THR A 39 -10.39 -8.12 20.98
N GLN A 40 -9.36 -8.85 20.57
CA GLN A 40 -8.04 -8.81 21.22
C GLN A 40 -7.22 -7.60 20.76
N THR A 41 -7.40 -7.19 19.50
CA THR A 41 -6.81 -5.99 18.91
C THR A 41 -7.66 -4.76 19.23
N LYS A 42 -7.07 -3.77 19.90
CA LYS A 42 -7.76 -2.57 20.42
C LYS A 42 -7.27 -1.31 19.73
N CYS A 43 -8.20 -0.44 19.36
CA CYS A 43 -7.84 0.91 18.93
C CYS A 43 -7.39 1.72 20.14
N LEU A 44 -6.15 2.20 20.11
CA LEU A 44 -5.55 3.01 21.16
C LEU A 44 -5.91 4.48 20.96
N THR A 45 -5.80 4.95 19.72
CA THR A 45 -5.98 6.36 19.37
C THR A 45 -6.18 6.54 17.86
N ALA A 46 -6.53 7.75 17.46
CA ALA A 46 -6.54 8.21 16.09
C ALA A 46 -5.70 9.46 15.91
N ILE A 47 -4.76 9.39 14.96
CA ILE A 47 -3.85 10.47 14.59
C ILE A 47 -4.53 11.30 13.51
N GLN A 48 -4.81 12.56 13.81
CA GLN A 48 -5.46 13.47 12.87
C GLN A 48 -4.48 13.90 11.78
N ILE A 49 -4.92 13.85 10.53
CA ILE A 49 -4.13 14.26 9.37
C ILE A 49 -4.53 15.70 8.99
N PRO A 50 -3.59 16.65 9.05
CA PRO A 50 -3.88 18.04 8.67
C PRO A 50 -4.06 18.17 7.15
N GLY A 51 -4.60 19.30 6.70
CA GLY A 51 -4.76 19.59 5.27
C GLY A 51 -6.13 19.21 4.73
N ILE A 52 -6.15 18.73 3.49
CA ILE A 52 -7.36 18.35 2.76
C ILE A 52 -7.88 17.01 3.32
N PRO A 53 -9.20 16.85 3.51
CA PRO A 53 -9.78 15.57 3.91
C PRO A 53 -9.34 14.41 3.02
N LEU A 54 -9.00 13.28 3.64
CA LEU A 54 -8.55 12.05 2.99
C LEU A 54 -9.65 11.46 2.09
N GLN A 55 -9.66 11.85 0.81
CA GLN A 55 -10.51 11.26 -0.22
C GLN A 55 -9.86 10.00 -0.81
N SER A 56 -8.56 10.07 -1.07
CA SER A 56 -7.78 9.01 -1.70
C SER A 56 -6.37 8.98 -1.11
N PHE A 57 -5.93 7.77 -0.86
CA PHE A 57 -4.57 7.37 -0.51
C PHE A 57 -4.30 6.01 -1.15
N ASP A 58 -3.08 5.51 -1.02
CA ASP A 58 -2.71 4.14 -1.40
C ASP A 58 -2.04 3.44 -0.21
N ILE A 59 -0.87 2.81 -0.35
CA ILE A 59 -0.28 2.03 0.74
C ILE A 59 0.46 2.85 1.81
N SER A 60 0.76 2.13 2.89
CA SER A 60 1.55 2.58 4.01
C SER A 60 2.92 1.89 4.06
N TRP A 61 3.82 2.44 4.84
CA TRP A 61 5.08 1.80 5.20
C TRP A 61 5.47 2.19 6.61
N VAL A 62 6.03 1.26 7.36
CA VAL A 62 6.64 1.56 8.67
C VAL A 62 8.14 1.27 8.63
N ASN A 63 8.91 2.20 9.18
CA ASN A 63 10.32 2.00 9.49
C ASN A 63 10.50 1.97 11.01
N PRO A 64 10.49 0.77 11.63
CA PRO A 64 10.57 0.63 13.08
C PRO A 64 11.86 1.24 13.68
N LYS A 65 12.96 1.22 12.91
CA LYS A 65 14.26 1.78 13.34
C LYS A 65 14.21 3.30 13.46
N ARG A 66 13.41 3.98 12.63
CA ARG A 66 13.20 5.43 12.71
C ARG A 66 12.06 5.83 13.62
N ALA A 67 11.20 4.87 14.00
CA ALA A 67 9.92 5.15 14.66
C ALA A 67 9.02 6.04 13.79
N GLU A 68 8.96 5.73 12.50
CA GLU A 68 8.22 6.53 11.53
C GLU A 68 7.32 5.62 10.69
N MET A 69 6.07 6.06 10.55
CA MET A 69 5.11 5.53 9.60
C MET A 69 4.93 6.55 8.48
N TYR A 70 4.73 6.05 7.26
CA TYR A 70 4.52 6.83 6.06
C TYR A 70 3.31 6.29 5.32
N PHE A 71 2.52 7.15 4.69
CA PHE A 71 1.53 6.68 3.72
C PHE A 71 1.37 7.68 2.57
N ALA A 72 0.97 7.15 1.44
CA ALA A 72 0.78 7.91 0.22
C ALA A 72 -0.57 8.62 0.19
N ASP A 73 -0.58 9.91 0.48
CA ASP A 73 -1.78 10.74 0.47
C ASP A 73 -1.91 11.50 -0.85
N ARG A 74 -2.71 10.94 -1.78
CA ARG A 74 -3.06 11.60 -3.04
C ARG A 74 -3.87 12.88 -2.81
N SER A 75 -4.66 12.94 -1.75
CA SER A 75 -5.52 14.09 -1.43
C SER A 75 -4.68 15.32 -1.09
N ASN A 76 -3.56 15.12 -0.40
CA ASN A 76 -2.60 16.18 -0.03
C ASN A 76 -1.34 16.21 -0.92
N ALA A 77 -1.32 15.44 -2.02
CA ALA A 77 -0.21 15.39 -2.99
C ALA A 77 1.17 15.19 -2.32
N GLY A 78 1.23 14.26 -1.37
CA GLY A 78 2.44 14.02 -0.60
C GLY A 78 2.44 12.75 0.24
N ILE A 79 3.61 12.43 0.78
CA ILE A 79 3.78 11.36 1.76
C ILE A 79 3.63 11.95 3.15
N GLU A 80 2.65 11.47 3.90
CA GLU A 80 2.48 11.84 5.30
C GLU A 80 3.51 11.12 6.16
N VAL A 81 4.10 11.82 7.14
CA VAL A 81 5.07 11.24 8.07
C VAL A 81 4.53 11.31 9.49
N ILE A 82 4.44 10.17 10.16
CA ILE A 82 3.90 10.02 11.52
C ILE A 82 4.99 9.45 12.44
N ASP A 83 5.10 10.00 13.64
CA ASP A 83 5.98 9.48 14.68
C ASP A 83 5.27 8.36 15.44
N THR A 84 5.84 7.16 15.41
CA THR A 84 5.23 5.98 16.04
C THR A 84 5.53 5.90 17.54
N ARG A 85 6.46 6.69 18.10
CA ARG A 85 6.65 6.81 19.56
C ARG A 85 5.62 7.72 20.17
N SER A 86 5.50 8.94 19.65
CA SER A 86 4.59 9.94 20.22
C SER A 86 3.17 9.85 19.68
N LEU A 87 2.92 9.03 18.64
CA LEU A 87 1.62 8.90 17.97
C LEU A 87 1.12 10.25 17.46
N THR A 88 2.00 10.99 16.80
CA THR A 88 1.71 12.34 16.28
C THR A 88 2.14 12.48 14.84
N TRP A 89 1.39 13.24 14.06
CA TRP A 89 1.83 13.72 12.76
C TRP A 89 3.11 14.56 12.88
N LYS A 90 4.10 14.30 12.01
CA LYS A 90 5.41 14.99 12.00
C LYS A 90 5.48 16.05 10.93
N ARG A 91 5.22 15.67 9.67
CA ARG A 91 5.33 16.52 8.48
C ARG A 91 4.76 15.83 7.24
N LEU A 92 4.54 16.63 6.20
CA LEU A 92 4.27 16.19 4.84
C LEU A 92 5.56 16.26 3.98
N LEU A 93 5.77 15.28 3.11
CA LEU A 93 6.75 15.31 2.02
C LEU A 93 5.99 15.60 0.71
N PRO A 94 5.99 16.84 0.20
CA PRO A 94 5.20 17.22 -0.97
C PRO A 94 5.94 16.98 -2.31
N GLY A 95 5.28 17.35 -3.41
CA GLY A 95 5.89 17.39 -4.75
C GLY A 95 5.39 16.30 -5.69
N PHE A 96 4.19 15.79 -5.42
CA PHE A 96 3.53 14.74 -6.21
C PHE A 96 2.40 15.32 -7.06
N VAL A 97 1.89 14.53 -7.99
CA VAL A 97 0.76 14.91 -8.86
C VAL A 97 -0.51 15.22 -8.07
N GLY A 98 -0.77 14.46 -7.01
CA GLY A 98 -2.01 14.51 -6.25
C GLY A 98 -3.15 13.71 -6.90
N ALA A 99 -4.35 13.88 -6.37
CA ALA A 99 -5.56 13.26 -6.89
C ALA A 99 -6.01 13.94 -8.19
N VAL A 100 -5.99 13.18 -9.29
CA VAL A 100 -6.57 13.56 -10.58
C VAL A 100 -7.94 12.90 -10.71
N HIS A 101 -8.95 13.64 -11.15
CA HIS A 101 -10.33 13.12 -11.24
C HIS A 101 -10.77 12.86 -12.68
N ASN A 102 -11.58 11.81 -12.84
CA ASN A 102 -12.34 11.55 -14.05
C ASN A 102 -13.48 12.58 -14.21
N ALA A 103 -14.10 12.61 -15.39
CA ALA A 103 -15.22 13.52 -15.68
C ALA A 103 -16.44 13.32 -14.74
N ASN A 104 -16.60 12.13 -14.16
CA ASN A 104 -17.65 11.81 -13.17
C ASN A 104 -17.29 12.21 -11.73
N GLY A 105 -16.12 12.83 -11.51
CA GLY A 105 -15.65 13.27 -10.20
C GLY A 105 -15.00 12.18 -9.33
N THR A 106 -14.88 10.94 -9.80
CA THR A 106 -14.11 9.91 -9.08
C THR A 106 -12.62 10.05 -9.38
N VAL A 107 -11.77 9.65 -8.44
CA VAL A 107 -10.31 9.66 -8.63
C VAL A 107 -9.95 8.70 -9.79
N ASN A 108 -9.00 9.13 -10.61
CA ASN A 108 -8.38 8.35 -11.67
C ASN A 108 -7.06 7.79 -11.13
N ASN A 109 -7.10 6.56 -10.63
CA ASN A 109 -5.94 5.92 -10.00
C ASN A 109 -4.76 5.79 -10.97
N ASN A 110 -4.98 5.65 -12.27
CA ASN A 110 -3.89 5.43 -13.24
C ASN A 110 -2.91 6.61 -13.34
N ILE A 111 -3.35 7.84 -13.03
CA ILE A 111 -2.56 9.06 -13.20
C ILE A 111 -2.57 9.96 -11.97
N SER A 112 -3.02 9.43 -10.83
CA SER A 112 -2.93 10.13 -9.54
C SER A 112 -1.73 9.59 -8.77
N GLY A 113 -1.21 10.35 -7.82
CA GLY A 113 -0.13 9.92 -6.93
C GLY A 113 0.03 10.84 -5.72
N PRO A 114 0.80 10.49 -4.68
CA PRO A 114 1.62 9.28 -4.59
C PRO A 114 0.84 7.97 -4.46
N ASP A 115 1.53 6.86 -4.68
CA ASP A 115 0.98 5.50 -4.63
C ASP A 115 1.82 4.60 -3.68
N GLY A 116 2.87 3.97 -4.18
CA GLY A 116 3.77 3.18 -3.34
C GLY A 116 4.72 4.02 -2.48
N VAL A 117 5.08 3.51 -1.31
CA VAL A 117 6.12 4.09 -0.45
C VAL A 117 6.92 3.00 0.27
N VAL A 118 8.26 3.15 0.30
CA VAL A 118 9.15 2.33 1.15
C VAL A 118 10.32 3.17 1.67
N SER A 119 10.93 2.75 2.78
CA SER A 119 12.13 3.42 3.31
C SER A 119 13.17 2.46 3.87
N HIS A 120 14.43 2.88 3.82
CA HIS A 120 15.56 2.19 4.45
C HIS A 120 16.63 3.21 4.85
N GLY A 121 17.18 3.06 6.07
CA GLY A 121 18.11 4.04 6.61
C GLY A 121 17.48 5.43 6.60
N ARG A 122 18.19 6.43 6.07
CA ARG A 122 17.69 7.82 5.92
C ARG A 122 16.86 8.05 4.65
N TRP A 123 16.69 7.07 3.79
CA TRP A 123 16.11 7.28 2.46
C TRP A 123 14.67 6.78 2.40
N LEU A 124 13.81 7.58 1.79
CA LEU A 124 12.45 7.21 1.41
C LEU A 124 12.30 7.29 -0.10
N TYR A 125 11.56 6.33 -0.65
CA TYR A 125 11.24 6.20 -2.05
C TYR A 125 9.73 6.15 -2.19
N ALA A 126 9.18 6.91 -3.14
CA ALA A 126 7.75 7.00 -3.34
C ALA A 126 7.40 7.10 -4.83
N GLY A 127 6.36 6.39 -5.24
CA GLY A 127 5.81 6.40 -6.59
C GLY A 127 4.88 7.59 -6.79
N ASP A 128 4.74 8.05 -8.03
CA ASP A 128 3.88 9.18 -8.38
C ASP A 128 3.12 8.94 -9.68
N GLY A 129 2.03 9.68 -9.87
CA GLY A 129 1.05 9.51 -10.96
C GLY A 129 1.57 9.85 -12.36
N ASP A 130 2.76 10.47 -12.45
CA ASP A 130 3.43 10.87 -13.69
C ASP A 130 4.54 9.89 -14.12
N SER A 131 4.50 8.65 -13.63
CA SER A 131 5.50 7.61 -13.92
C SER A 131 6.90 7.96 -13.41
N THR A 132 6.99 8.64 -12.26
CA THR A 132 8.25 8.97 -11.62
C THR A 132 8.41 8.33 -10.24
N LEU A 133 9.65 7.98 -9.93
CA LEU A 133 10.09 7.66 -8.57
C LEU A 133 10.64 8.94 -7.92
N LYS A 134 10.04 9.37 -6.82
CA LYS A 134 10.58 10.44 -5.97
C LYS A 134 11.48 9.84 -4.88
N VAL A 135 12.59 10.51 -4.58
CA VAL A 135 13.54 10.10 -3.54
C VAL A 135 13.70 11.23 -2.53
N PHE A 136 13.55 10.92 -1.24
CA PHE A 136 13.68 11.88 -0.15
C PHE A 136 14.79 11.47 0.81
N ASP A 137 15.49 12.48 1.32
CA ASP A 137 16.38 12.36 2.47
C ASP A 137 15.58 12.70 3.73
N LEU A 138 15.27 11.69 4.55
CA LEU A 138 14.47 11.85 5.76
C LEU A 138 15.18 12.66 6.85
N ASP A 139 16.51 12.79 6.79
CA ASP A 139 17.26 13.65 7.72
C ASP A 139 17.42 15.08 7.17
N GLY A 140 16.95 15.34 5.96
CA GLY A 140 17.01 16.62 5.28
C GLY A 140 15.69 17.39 5.26
N ALA A 141 15.62 18.32 4.31
CA ALA A 141 14.41 19.08 4.01
C ALA A 141 13.31 18.17 3.44
N SER A 142 12.05 18.60 3.52
CA SER A 142 10.91 17.84 2.98
C SER A 142 10.85 17.80 1.44
N THR A 143 11.81 18.36 0.72
CA THR A 143 11.84 18.36 -0.75
C THR A 143 12.54 17.12 -1.28
N ALA A 144 12.02 16.53 -2.36
CA ALA A 144 12.67 15.41 -3.02
C ALA A 144 14.10 15.80 -3.50
N VAL A 145 15.06 14.91 -3.25
CA VAL A 145 16.44 15.06 -3.74
C VAL A 145 16.63 14.52 -5.16
N ALA A 146 15.68 13.71 -5.63
CA ALA A 146 15.60 13.25 -7.01
C ALA A 146 14.15 12.92 -7.40
N SER A 147 13.85 13.09 -8.69
CA SER A 147 12.66 12.58 -9.35
C SER A 147 13.13 11.89 -10.64
N ILE A 148 12.85 10.61 -10.78
CA ILE A 148 13.40 9.77 -11.85
C ILE A 148 12.25 9.16 -12.63
N ALA A 149 12.13 9.51 -13.91
CA ALA A 149 11.12 8.92 -14.80
C ALA A 149 11.45 7.45 -15.09
N THR A 150 10.48 6.55 -14.88
CA THR A 150 10.59 5.13 -15.30
C THR A 150 10.26 4.94 -16.78
N GLY A 151 9.78 6.00 -17.45
CA GLY A 151 9.50 6.03 -18.88
C GLY A 151 8.12 5.47 -19.27
N GLY A 152 7.18 5.39 -18.33
CA GLY A 152 5.76 5.20 -18.62
C GLY A 152 5.00 6.54 -18.69
N THR A 153 3.68 6.45 -18.71
CA THR A 153 2.71 7.56 -18.78
C THR A 153 1.69 7.56 -17.65
N THR A 154 1.65 6.50 -16.86
CA THR A 154 0.80 6.23 -15.70
C THR A 154 1.66 6.03 -14.46
N ARG A 155 1.01 5.90 -13.30
CA ARG A 155 1.67 5.86 -11.99
C ARG A 155 2.83 4.88 -11.90
N VAL A 156 3.85 5.27 -11.14
CA VAL A 156 4.65 4.29 -10.39
C VAL A 156 3.81 3.96 -9.17
N ASP A 157 3.36 2.72 -9.13
CA ASP A 157 2.47 2.19 -8.12
C ASP A 157 3.33 1.67 -6.95
N GLU A 158 3.30 0.36 -6.72
CA GLU A 158 3.91 -0.24 -5.54
C GLU A 158 5.38 -0.63 -5.65
N MET A 159 6.04 -0.83 -4.50
CA MET A 159 7.48 -1.08 -4.47
C MET A 159 7.99 -1.87 -3.27
N ALA A 160 9.20 -2.43 -3.43
CA ALA A 160 9.90 -3.18 -2.39
C ALA A 160 11.42 -2.98 -2.47
N LEU A 161 12.05 -2.92 -1.30
CA LEU A 161 13.49 -2.88 -1.15
C LEU A 161 14.03 -4.28 -0.81
N THR A 162 15.22 -4.61 -1.35
CA THR A 162 16.05 -5.64 -0.72
C THR A 162 16.34 -5.26 0.72
N SER A 163 16.63 -6.22 1.59
CA SER A 163 16.81 -5.93 3.00
C SER A 163 17.92 -4.93 3.33
N HIS A 164 19.05 -4.93 2.60
CA HIS A 164 20.10 -3.90 2.75
C HIS A 164 19.77 -2.56 2.06
N GLY A 165 18.58 -2.41 1.49
CA GLY A 165 18.11 -1.21 0.80
C GLY A 165 18.86 -0.83 -0.47
N LYS A 166 19.66 -1.74 -1.06
CA LYS A 166 20.55 -1.46 -2.20
C LYS A 166 19.92 -1.72 -3.57
N ARG A 167 18.76 -2.38 -3.60
CA ARG A 167 17.92 -2.54 -4.78
C ARG A 167 16.49 -2.23 -4.42
N LEU A 168 15.81 -1.54 -5.33
CA LEU A 168 14.40 -1.20 -5.26
C LEU A 168 13.73 -1.71 -6.53
N LEU A 169 12.67 -2.49 -6.38
CA LEU A 169 11.77 -2.85 -7.47
C LEU A 169 10.50 -2.00 -7.32
N VAL A 170 10.07 -1.38 -8.41
CA VAL A 170 8.80 -0.64 -8.48
C VAL A 170 7.93 -1.18 -9.61
N ALA A 171 6.61 -1.16 -9.44
CA ALA A 171 5.64 -1.53 -10.46
C ALA A 171 5.08 -0.29 -11.15
N ASN A 172 5.01 -0.31 -12.48
CA ASN A 172 4.22 0.62 -13.28
C ASN A 172 2.96 -0.13 -13.73
N ASN A 173 1.98 -0.18 -12.84
CA ASN A 173 0.90 -1.16 -12.86
C ASN A 173 -0.16 -0.89 -13.94
N ALA A 174 -0.39 0.38 -14.25
CA ALA A 174 -1.43 0.83 -15.17
C ALA A 174 -0.94 1.06 -16.60
N GLU A 175 0.32 0.74 -16.90
CA GLU A 175 0.82 0.69 -18.27
C GLU A 175 0.24 -0.50 -19.03
N ASP A 176 0.22 -0.43 -20.36
CA ASP A 176 -0.29 -1.52 -21.21
C ASP A 176 0.72 -1.91 -22.30
N PRO A 177 1.43 -3.05 -22.15
CA PRO A 177 1.46 -3.92 -20.97
C PRO A 177 2.13 -3.27 -19.74
N PRO A 178 1.82 -3.73 -18.52
CA PRO A 178 2.49 -3.28 -17.30
C PRO A 178 3.94 -3.76 -17.27
N PHE A 179 4.80 -3.01 -16.58
CA PHE A 179 6.20 -3.38 -16.39
C PHE A 179 6.68 -3.02 -14.98
N ALA A 180 7.75 -3.67 -14.54
CA ALA A 180 8.48 -3.27 -13.33
C ALA A 180 9.80 -2.58 -13.70
N THR A 181 10.28 -1.70 -12.82
CA THR A 181 11.59 -1.05 -12.98
C THR A 181 12.47 -1.40 -11.78
N LEU A 182 13.65 -1.95 -12.05
CA LEU A 182 14.66 -2.24 -11.04
C LEU A 182 15.63 -1.07 -10.94
N PHE A 183 15.87 -0.59 -9.73
CA PHE A 183 16.79 0.49 -9.41
C PHE A 183 17.95 0.01 -8.54
N ALA A 184 19.12 0.63 -8.71
CA ALA A 184 20.09 0.74 -7.64
C ALA A 184 19.53 1.74 -6.63
N ALA A 185 19.46 1.34 -5.36
CA ALA A 185 18.94 2.16 -4.27
C ALA A 185 20.04 2.47 -3.25
N ASN A 186 19.80 3.47 -2.40
CA ASN A 186 20.86 4.08 -1.61
C ASN A 186 21.40 3.20 -0.46
N GLY A 187 20.63 2.20 0.00
CA GLY A 187 20.93 1.48 1.23
C GLY A 187 21.20 2.45 2.39
N ASN A 188 22.35 2.30 3.05
CA ASN A 188 22.81 3.19 4.12
C ASN A 188 23.77 4.30 3.66
N ALA A 189 23.89 4.55 2.35
CA ALA A 189 24.82 5.57 1.85
C ALA A 189 24.42 6.98 2.34
N ALA A 190 25.42 7.85 2.56
CA ALA A 190 25.20 9.22 3.00
C ALA A 190 24.69 10.15 1.88
N LYS A 191 24.73 9.72 0.61
CA LYS A 191 24.32 10.52 -0.55
C LYS A 191 23.45 9.70 -1.49
N ASN A 192 22.53 10.40 -2.15
CA ASN A 192 21.69 9.84 -3.19
C ASN A 192 22.53 9.40 -4.41
N HIS A 193 22.30 8.19 -4.89
CA HIS A 193 22.89 7.62 -6.09
C HIS A 193 21.91 6.69 -6.81
N VAL A 194 20.60 6.91 -6.59
CA VAL A 194 19.55 6.10 -7.21
C VAL A 194 19.64 6.19 -8.73
N SER A 195 19.58 5.04 -9.39
CA SER A 195 19.65 4.93 -10.85
C SER A 195 18.91 3.69 -11.32
N ILE A 196 18.36 3.75 -12.53
CA ILE A 196 17.69 2.60 -13.17
C ILE A 196 18.75 1.56 -13.55
N ILE A 197 18.48 0.30 -13.20
CA ILE A 197 19.25 -0.87 -13.65
C ILE A 197 18.59 -1.44 -14.90
N ALA A 198 17.28 -1.69 -14.87
CA ALA A 198 16.56 -2.33 -15.95
C ALA A 198 15.04 -2.14 -15.86
N ARG A 199 14.39 -2.24 -17.02
CA ARG A 199 12.96 -2.54 -17.12
C ARG A 199 12.75 -4.07 -17.14
N ILE A 200 11.71 -4.55 -16.50
CA ILE A 200 11.31 -5.96 -16.49
C ILE A 200 9.90 -6.06 -17.05
N ILE A 201 9.73 -6.88 -18.08
CA ILE A 201 8.45 -7.15 -18.72
C ILE A 201 8.09 -8.64 -18.57
N VAL A 202 6.80 -8.94 -18.62
CA VAL A 202 6.30 -10.32 -18.62
C VAL A 202 5.94 -10.73 -20.04
N ASP A 203 6.15 -12.01 -20.37
CA ASP A 203 5.76 -12.58 -21.65
C ASP A 203 4.27 -12.32 -21.97
N GLN A 204 4.00 -11.92 -23.23
CA GLN A 204 2.64 -11.57 -23.69
C GLN A 204 1.68 -12.76 -23.69
N ALA A 205 2.16 -14.00 -23.64
CA ALA A 205 1.30 -15.16 -23.45
C ALA A 205 0.68 -15.22 -22.04
N ILE A 206 1.28 -14.52 -21.07
CA ILE A 206 0.85 -14.44 -19.66
C ILE A 206 0.17 -13.10 -19.39
N ILE A 207 0.75 -12.01 -19.88
CA ILE A 207 0.19 -10.65 -19.78
C ILE A 207 0.07 -10.05 -21.19
N PRO A 208 -1.01 -10.35 -21.94
CA PRO A 208 -1.26 -9.77 -23.25
C PRO A 208 -1.50 -8.26 -23.17
N ALA A 209 -1.05 -7.52 -24.19
CA ALA A 209 -1.39 -6.12 -24.37
C ALA A 209 -2.89 -5.93 -24.69
N GLY A 210 -3.44 -4.77 -24.34
CA GLY A 210 -4.80 -4.36 -24.70
C GLY A 210 -5.89 -4.87 -23.77
N ALA A 211 -5.55 -5.67 -22.75
CA ALA A 211 -6.50 -6.26 -21.81
C ALA A 211 -6.59 -5.53 -20.46
N GLY A 212 -5.77 -4.49 -20.24
CA GLY A 212 -5.76 -3.72 -19.00
C GLY A 212 -5.30 -4.54 -17.78
N LEU A 213 -4.38 -5.48 -18.00
CA LEU A 213 -3.77 -6.27 -16.92
C LEU A 213 -2.74 -5.43 -16.15
N SER A 214 -2.39 -5.88 -14.95
CA SER A 214 -1.64 -5.07 -13.98
C SER A 214 -0.45 -5.83 -13.35
N LEU A 215 0.42 -5.10 -12.67
CA LEU A 215 1.46 -5.59 -11.74
C LEU A 215 1.32 -4.80 -10.43
N GLU A 216 1.13 -5.46 -9.29
CA GLU A 216 0.84 -4.76 -8.03
C GLU A 216 2.03 -4.86 -7.05
N GLN A 217 1.79 -4.89 -5.74
CA GLN A 217 2.82 -4.79 -4.72
C GLN A 217 3.85 -5.92 -4.78
N PRO A 218 5.14 -5.60 -4.95
CA PRO A 218 6.21 -6.56 -4.73
C PRO A 218 6.56 -6.69 -3.25
N SER A 219 7.19 -7.81 -2.93
CA SER A 219 7.86 -8.03 -1.65
C SER A 219 9.23 -8.69 -1.87
N TRP A 220 10.16 -8.45 -0.96
CA TRP A 220 11.50 -9.03 -1.00
C TRP A 220 11.60 -10.20 -0.03
N ASP A 221 11.88 -11.40 -0.55
CA ASP A 221 12.14 -12.59 0.25
C ASP A 221 13.67 -12.80 0.40
N PRO A 222 14.22 -12.64 1.62
CA PRO A 222 15.66 -12.71 1.85
C PRO A 222 16.20 -14.14 1.71
N THR A 223 15.38 -15.17 1.97
CA THR A 223 15.78 -16.58 1.90
C THR A 223 16.13 -16.99 0.48
N THR A 224 15.21 -16.75 -0.46
CA THR A 224 15.41 -17.07 -1.88
C THR A 224 16.16 -15.98 -2.64
N LYS A 225 16.32 -14.79 -2.03
CA LYS A 225 16.92 -13.61 -2.65
C LYS A 225 16.19 -13.23 -3.94
N ARG A 226 14.86 -13.17 -3.84
CA ARG A 226 13.97 -12.85 -4.95
C ARG A 226 13.01 -11.75 -4.54
N PHE A 227 12.64 -10.92 -5.52
CA PHE A 227 11.39 -10.20 -5.44
C PHE A 227 10.24 -11.10 -5.88
N PHE A 228 9.11 -10.98 -5.19
CA PHE A 228 7.83 -11.59 -5.54
C PHE A 228 6.85 -10.46 -5.83
N ASN A 229 6.56 -10.21 -7.10
CA ASN A 229 5.65 -9.15 -7.54
C ASN A 229 4.27 -9.73 -7.82
N SER A 230 3.24 -9.25 -7.13
CA SER A 230 1.85 -9.63 -7.41
C SER A 230 1.45 -9.30 -8.84
N ILE A 231 0.68 -10.19 -9.47
CA ILE A 231 0.04 -9.96 -10.77
C ILE A 231 -1.44 -10.26 -10.59
N PRO A 232 -2.33 -9.25 -10.55
CA PRO A 232 -3.75 -9.45 -10.30
C PRO A 232 -4.37 -10.52 -11.16
N ILE A 233 -4.15 -10.46 -12.47
CA ILE A 233 -4.79 -11.35 -13.43
C ILE A 233 -3.73 -11.77 -14.44
N ILE A 234 -3.64 -13.08 -14.70
CA ILE A 234 -2.84 -13.62 -15.80
C ILE A 234 -3.75 -14.35 -16.80
N ALA A 235 -3.36 -14.32 -18.07
CA ALA A 235 -4.11 -14.99 -19.11
C ALA A 235 -4.12 -16.51 -18.92
N ASN A 236 -5.24 -17.14 -19.28
CA ASN A 236 -5.40 -18.60 -19.34
C ASN A 236 -5.11 -19.36 -18.02
N ASN A 237 -5.36 -18.73 -16.87
CA ASN A 237 -5.30 -19.39 -15.57
C ASN A 237 -6.66 -19.35 -14.84
N PRO A 238 -7.53 -20.37 -14.93
CA PRO A 238 -7.37 -21.62 -15.67
C PRO A 238 -7.58 -21.46 -17.19
N ALA A 239 -7.22 -22.47 -17.98
CA ALA A 239 -7.32 -22.39 -19.44
C ALA A 239 -8.73 -21.99 -19.92
N GLY A 240 -8.80 -21.01 -20.83
CA GLY A 240 -10.08 -20.52 -21.40
C GLY A 240 -10.85 -19.52 -20.52
N CYS A 241 -10.30 -19.11 -19.38
CA CYS A 241 -10.90 -18.07 -18.54
C CYS A 241 -10.93 -16.69 -19.22
N ASN A 242 -11.77 -15.80 -18.69
CA ASN A 242 -11.82 -14.39 -19.10
C ASN A 242 -10.87 -13.57 -18.21
N TYR A 243 -9.85 -12.97 -18.79
CA TYR A 243 -8.94 -12.00 -18.17
C TYR A 243 -9.25 -10.56 -18.60
N GLY A 244 -10.40 -10.32 -19.24
CA GLY A 244 -10.82 -9.00 -19.72
C GLY A 244 -10.78 -8.86 -21.23
N GLN A 245 -10.33 -9.91 -21.94
CA GLN A 245 -10.34 -9.97 -23.40
C GLN A 245 -11.75 -10.14 -23.99
N LEU A 246 -12.74 -10.53 -23.17
CA LEU A 246 -14.14 -10.64 -23.56
C LEU A 246 -15.04 -9.83 -22.62
N SER A 247 -16.18 -9.39 -23.13
CA SER A 247 -17.24 -8.82 -22.31
C SER A 247 -17.76 -9.84 -21.29
N GLY A 248 -18.00 -9.38 -20.06
CA GLY A 248 -18.45 -10.22 -18.95
C GLY A 248 -17.48 -10.20 -17.77
N PRO A 249 -17.76 -10.97 -16.71
CA PRO A 249 -16.92 -10.99 -15.52
C PRO A 249 -15.55 -11.60 -15.82
N ILE A 250 -14.54 -11.08 -15.14
CA ILE A 250 -13.22 -11.70 -15.06
C ILE A 250 -13.36 -13.03 -14.32
N THR A 251 -12.73 -14.08 -14.85
CA THR A 251 -12.72 -15.43 -14.26
C THR A 251 -11.32 -16.01 -14.17
N CYS A 252 -10.30 -15.37 -14.74
CA CYS A 252 -8.90 -15.77 -14.57
C CYS A 252 -8.38 -15.38 -13.18
N HIS A 253 -7.56 -16.22 -12.59
CA HIS A 253 -6.79 -15.95 -11.39
C HIS A 253 -5.49 -15.24 -11.75
N GLY A 254 -4.84 -14.70 -10.71
CA GLY A 254 -3.57 -14.01 -10.82
C GLY A 254 -2.36 -14.92 -10.83
N GLY A 255 -1.22 -14.26 -10.66
CA GLY A 255 0.10 -14.86 -10.58
C GLY A 255 1.01 -14.10 -9.62
N VAL A 256 2.22 -14.61 -9.45
CA VAL A 256 3.32 -13.89 -8.81
C VAL A 256 4.55 -13.99 -9.69
N LEU A 257 5.10 -12.85 -10.09
CA LEU A 257 6.34 -12.75 -10.83
C LEU A 257 7.52 -12.85 -9.87
N VAL A 258 8.35 -13.88 -10.03
CA VAL A 258 9.57 -14.09 -9.25
C VAL A 258 10.78 -13.55 -10.01
N ILE A 259 11.52 -12.64 -9.38
CA ILE A 259 12.61 -11.90 -10.03
C ILE A 259 13.90 -12.07 -9.24
N ASP A 260 14.96 -12.52 -9.92
CA ASP A 260 16.33 -12.43 -9.39
C ASP A 260 16.95 -11.08 -9.81
N PRO A 261 17.16 -10.14 -8.88
CA PRO A 261 17.73 -8.83 -9.22
C PRO A 261 19.18 -8.92 -9.71
N LYS A 262 19.87 -10.06 -9.57
CA LYS A 262 21.24 -10.25 -10.08
C LYS A 262 21.28 -10.65 -11.56
N THR A 263 20.23 -11.30 -12.07
CA THR A 263 20.18 -11.72 -13.47
C THR A 263 19.62 -10.64 -14.38
N VAL A 264 18.89 -9.69 -13.80
CA VAL A 264 18.37 -8.49 -14.48
C VAL A 264 19.48 -7.45 -14.64
N THR A 265 20.13 -7.44 -15.82
CA THR A 265 21.27 -6.56 -16.11
C THR A 265 21.18 -5.82 -17.45
N GLY A 266 20.30 -6.28 -18.36
CA GLY A 266 20.03 -5.58 -19.63
C GLY A 266 19.07 -4.40 -19.46
N PRO A 267 18.99 -3.47 -20.44
CA PRO A 267 18.06 -2.34 -20.38
C PRO A 267 16.60 -2.79 -20.25
N THR A 268 16.27 -3.95 -20.83
CA THR A 268 14.99 -4.65 -20.66
C THR A 268 15.25 -6.15 -20.45
N THR A 269 14.57 -6.76 -19.49
CA THR A 269 14.55 -8.22 -19.25
C THR A 269 13.12 -8.73 -19.37
N GLN A 270 12.90 -9.79 -20.16
CA GLN A 270 11.60 -10.45 -20.26
C GLN A 270 11.59 -11.73 -19.41
N LEU A 271 10.53 -11.94 -18.63
CA LEU A 271 10.31 -13.15 -17.85
C LEU A 271 9.03 -13.86 -18.30
N GLY A 272 9.11 -15.16 -18.51
CA GLY A 272 7.98 -16.00 -18.91
C GLY A 272 7.37 -16.78 -17.76
N ALA A 273 6.83 -17.96 -18.06
CA ALA A 273 6.33 -18.89 -17.05
C ALA A 273 7.44 -19.26 -16.06
N PHE A 274 7.07 -19.62 -14.83
CA PHE A 274 8.03 -19.97 -13.79
C PHE A 274 8.96 -21.10 -14.22
N ASP A 275 10.27 -20.84 -14.11
CA ASP A 275 11.34 -21.81 -14.33
C ASP A 275 11.95 -22.21 -12.97
N PRO A 276 11.75 -23.46 -12.53
CA PRO A 276 12.34 -23.97 -11.29
C PRO A 276 13.88 -23.98 -11.28
N ALA A 277 14.53 -24.07 -12.44
CA ALA A 277 15.99 -24.13 -12.53
C ALA A 277 16.64 -22.79 -12.18
N THR A 278 16.02 -21.67 -12.57
CA THR A 278 16.50 -20.32 -12.26
C THR A 278 15.79 -19.71 -11.04
N ASN A 279 14.67 -20.31 -10.62
CA ASN A 279 13.77 -19.78 -9.59
C ASN A 279 13.30 -18.35 -9.97
N THR A 280 12.85 -18.18 -11.21
CA THR A 280 12.35 -16.91 -11.76
C THR A 280 11.15 -17.15 -12.69
N GLY A 281 10.39 -16.10 -13.00
CA GLY A 281 9.22 -16.17 -13.87
C GLY A 281 7.91 -16.20 -13.08
N VAL A 282 6.79 -16.35 -13.80
CA VAL A 282 5.45 -16.22 -13.22
C VAL A 282 4.91 -17.54 -12.69
N ILE A 283 4.62 -17.57 -11.40
CA ILE A 283 3.89 -18.65 -10.74
C ILE A 283 2.40 -18.38 -10.88
N ALA A 284 1.64 -19.32 -11.44
CA ALA A 284 0.19 -19.24 -11.47
C ALA A 284 -0.41 -19.47 -10.08
N LEU A 285 -1.36 -18.63 -9.67
CA LEU A 285 -2.10 -18.78 -8.41
C LEU A 285 -3.44 -19.46 -8.64
N ASN A 286 -4.01 -20.03 -7.58
CA ASN A 286 -5.35 -20.59 -7.61
C ASN A 286 -6.26 -19.86 -6.60
N GLY A 287 -7.39 -19.33 -7.07
CA GLY A 287 -8.37 -18.64 -6.24
C GLY A 287 -7.87 -17.31 -5.66
N CYS A 288 -6.88 -16.69 -6.31
CA CYS A 288 -6.31 -15.42 -5.86
C CYS A 288 -5.84 -14.56 -7.02
N SER A 289 -6.25 -13.29 -6.97
CA SER A 289 -5.91 -12.21 -7.89
C SER A 289 -5.31 -11.08 -7.05
N PRO A 290 -3.99 -11.16 -6.74
CA PRO A 290 -3.39 -10.42 -5.64
C PRO A 290 -3.06 -8.97 -5.99
N ASN A 291 -3.27 -8.08 -5.02
CA ASN A 291 -2.70 -6.73 -4.97
C ASN A 291 -1.46 -6.72 -4.07
N GLY A 292 -1.67 -6.59 -2.76
CA GLY A 292 -0.62 -6.52 -1.75
C GLY A 292 0.16 -7.80 -1.58
N SER A 293 1.41 -7.68 -1.14
CA SER A 293 2.20 -8.83 -0.69
C SER A 293 3.13 -8.49 0.47
N THR A 294 3.33 -9.43 1.39
CA THR A 294 4.22 -9.25 2.53
C THR A 294 4.87 -10.57 2.93
N VAL A 295 6.17 -10.52 3.23
CA VAL A 295 6.93 -11.69 3.71
C VAL A 295 6.78 -11.79 5.22
N GLY A 296 6.24 -12.92 5.66
CA GLY A 296 6.19 -13.32 7.06
C GLY A 296 7.12 -14.49 7.38
N PRO A 297 6.84 -15.23 8.46
CA PRO A 297 7.76 -16.22 9.00
C PRO A 297 7.79 -17.49 8.13
N ASP A 298 8.86 -18.26 8.27
CA ASP A 298 9.00 -19.58 7.64
C ASP A 298 8.83 -19.56 6.11
N ASP A 299 9.41 -18.54 5.46
CA ASP A 299 9.39 -18.34 4.00
C ASP A 299 7.96 -18.17 3.45
N ARG A 300 7.02 -17.66 4.25
CA ARG A 300 5.62 -17.50 3.84
C ARG A 300 5.38 -16.07 3.38
N ILE A 301 4.78 -15.93 2.21
CA ILE A 301 4.36 -14.65 1.66
C ILE A 301 2.84 -14.63 1.66
N LEU A 302 2.24 -13.71 2.40
CA LEU A 302 0.81 -13.44 2.31
C LEU A 302 0.57 -12.55 1.08
N LEU A 303 -0.46 -12.90 0.31
CA LEU A 303 -0.93 -12.17 -0.87
C LEU A 303 -2.35 -11.67 -0.60
N GLY A 304 -2.58 -10.39 -0.88
CA GLY A 304 -3.85 -9.69 -0.77
C GLY A 304 -4.78 -9.96 -1.97
N CYS A 305 -5.54 -11.05 -1.96
CA CYS A 305 -6.52 -11.36 -3.00
C CYS A 305 -7.80 -10.53 -2.80
N THR A 306 -8.47 -10.15 -3.89
CA THR A 306 -9.64 -9.27 -3.83
C THR A 306 -10.70 -9.58 -4.89
N PRO A 307 -12.01 -9.58 -4.51
CA PRO A 307 -13.11 -9.76 -5.45
C PRO A 307 -13.24 -8.59 -6.44
N GLN A 308 -12.50 -7.49 -6.23
CA GLN A 308 -12.43 -6.38 -7.18
C GLN A 308 -11.69 -6.74 -8.48
N ASN A 309 -10.71 -7.66 -8.41
CA ASN A 309 -9.96 -8.11 -9.58
C ASN A 309 -10.65 -9.30 -10.26
N ASN A 310 -11.04 -10.30 -9.45
CA ASN A 310 -11.82 -11.44 -9.89
C ASN A 310 -12.96 -11.66 -8.90
N PRO A 311 -14.23 -11.51 -9.30
CA PRO A 311 -15.38 -11.66 -8.42
C PRO A 311 -15.36 -12.90 -7.52
N ASN A 312 -14.76 -14.01 -7.96
CA ASN A 312 -14.73 -15.28 -7.24
C ASN A 312 -13.64 -15.38 -6.17
N ASP A 313 -12.83 -14.34 -5.98
CA ASP A 313 -11.81 -14.30 -4.95
C ASP A 313 -12.45 -14.04 -3.58
N VAL A 314 -12.55 -15.11 -2.80
CA VAL A 314 -13.21 -15.13 -1.49
C VAL A 314 -12.30 -15.67 -0.38
N ILE A 315 -10.98 -15.59 -0.61
CA ILE A 315 -9.93 -15.98 0.32
C ILE A 315 -8.83 -14.91 0.35
N GLN A 316 -7.91 -15.04 1.30
CA GLN A 316 -6.52 -14.58 1.18
C GLN A 316 -5.62 -15.79 0.90
N LEU A 317 -4.41 -15.57 0.37
CA LEU A 317 -3.53 -16.69 -0.02
C LEU A 317 -2.12 -16.53 0.53
N VAL A 318 -1.59 -17.60 1.11
CA VAL A 318 -0.16 -17.68 1.48
C VAL A 318 0.56 -18.56 0.48
N ILE A 319 1.65 -18.08 -0.10
CA ILE A 319 2.59 -18.89 -0.89
C ILE A 319 3.91 -19.04 -0.13
N ASN A 320 4.45 -20.25 -0.08
CA ASN A 320 5.80 -20.46 0.45
C ASN A 320 6.84 -20.13 -0.64
N SER A 321 7.77 -19.21 -0.36
CA SER A 321 8.72 -18.68 -1.33
C SER A 321 9.71 -19.74 -1.82
N VAL A 322 9.96 -20.81 -1.07
CA VAL A 322 10.88 -21.91 -1.43
C VAL A 322 10.17 -22.97 -2.26
N ASN A 323 9.20 -23.67 -1.66
CA ASN A 323 8.54 -24.83 -2.28
C ASN A 323 7.29 -24.48 -3.10
N LYS A 324 6.89 -23.20 -3.14
CA LYS A 324 5.77 -22.65 -3.92
C LYS A 324 4.39 -23.21 -3.53
N LYS A 325 4.29 -23.87 -2.38
CA LYS A 325 3.01 -24.35 -1.85
C LYS A 325 2.10 -23.17 -1.55
N GLN A 326 0.87 -23.25 -2.05
CA GLN A 326 -0.19 -22.26 -1.82
C GLN A 326 -1.15 -22.77 -0.73
N THR A 327 -1.47 -21.93 0.24
CA THR A 327 -2.35 -22.25 1.37
C THR A 327 -3.40 -21.16 1.51
N PRO A 328 -4.70 -21.47 1.30
CA PRO A 328 -5.76 -20.49 1.43
C PRO A 328 -6.00 -20.14 2.89
N ILE A 329 -6.34 -18.87 3.14
CA ILE A 329 -6.88 -18.37 4.40
C ILE A 329 -8.35 -18.06 4.15
N ALA A 330 -9.22 -18.82 4.79
CA ALA A 330 -10.67 -18.67 4.65
C ALA A 330 -11.21 -17.48 5.47
N ASN A 331 -12.43 -17.06 5.14
CA ASN A 331 -13.22 -16.07 5.88
C ASN A 331 -12.64 -14.65 5.93
N ILE A 332 -11.68 -14.33 5.06
CA ILE A 332 -11.19 -12.98 4.83
C ILE A 332 -10.81 -12.84 3.35
N THR A 333 -11.12 -11.70 2.73
CA THR A 333 -10.71 -11.35 1.36
C THR A 333 -10.70 -9.83 1.18
N GLY A 334 -10.44 -9.35 -0.04
CA GLY A 334 -10.68 -7.96 -0.42
C GLY A 334 -9.64 -6.98 0.07
N SER A 335 -8.41 -7.45 0.23
CA SER A 335 -7.28 -6.66 0.71
C SER A 335 -6.54 -6.04 -0.44
N ASP A 336 -6.23 -4.75 -0.29
CA ASP A 336 -5.31 -4.07 -1.17
C ASP A 336 -3.90 -4.18 -0.57
N GLU A 337 -3.68 -3.64 0.63
CA GLU A 337 -2.44 -3.83 1.38
C GLU A 337 -2.53 -4.99 2.37
N VAL A 338 -1.41 -5.70 2.54
CA VAL A 338 -1.19 -6.70 3.59
C VAL A 338 0.15 -6.46 4.27
N TRP A 339 0.23 -6.71 5.57
CA TRP A 339 1.45 -6.45 6.35
C TRP A 339 1.72 -7.56 7.37
N PHE A 340 2.96 -8.05 7.44
CA PHE A 340 3.40 -8.91 8.53
C PHE A 340 4.05 -8.12 9.65
N ASN A 341 3.60 -8.34 10.88
CA ASN A 341 4.20 -7.72 12.05
C ASN A 341 5.06 -8.72 12.84
N TRP A 342 6.37 -8.53 12.79
CA TRP A 342 7.34 -9.35 13.52
C TRP A 342 7.21 -9.30 15.04
N GLY A 343 6.67 -8.21 15.59
CA GLY A 343 6.62 -8.06 17.05
C GLY A 343 5.50 -8.87 17.71
N ASP A 344 4.55 -9.42 16.93
CA ASP A 344 3.44 -10.22 17.47
C ASP A 344 3.03 -11.44 16.61
N ASP A 345 3.80 -11.78 15.57
CA ASP A 345 3.60 -12.95 14.70
C ASP A 345 2.23 -12.98 13.97
N ARG A 346 1.71 -11.81 13.59
CA ARG A 346 0.44 -11.70 12.85
C ARG A 346 0.59 -11.04 11.49
N TYR A 347 -0.25 -11.48 10.57
CA TYR A 347 -0.55 -10.69 9.37
C TYR A 347 -1.76 -9.79 9.63
N TYR A 348 -1.69 -8.59 9.07
CA TYR A 348 -2.76 -7.62 9.03
C TYR A 348 -3.16 -7.34 7.59
N THR A 349 -4.45 -7.11 7.36
CA THR A 349 -4.96 -6.88 6.01
C THR A 349 -5.88 -5.65 5.95
N GLY A 350 -5.59 -4.74 5.02
CA GLY A 350 -6.43 -3.59 4.69
C GLY A 350 -7.58 -4.02 3.78
N SER A 351 -8.55 -4.75 4.33
CA SER A 351 -9.59 -5.43 3.53
C SER A 351 -10.77 -4.53 3.20
N SER A 352 -10.66 -3.71 2.16
CA SER A 352 -11.69 -2.76 1.72
C SER A 352 -12.90 -3.41 1.02
N ARG A 353 -12.77 -4.66 0.57
CA ARG A 353 -13.80 -5.43 -0.16
C ARG A 353 -14.15 -6.76 0.50
N ASN A 354 -13.98 -6.87 1.82
CA ASN A 354 -14.25 -8.13 2.52
C ASN A 354 -15.74 -8.52 2.42
N CYS A 355 -16.05 -9.81 2.35
CA CYS A 355 -17.44 -10.28 2.36
C CYS A 355 -18.09 -10.04 3.73
N LYS A 356 -19.32 -9.52 3.75
CA LYS A 356 -20.17 -9.51 4.97
C LYS A 356 -20.54 -10.92 5.41
N ALA A 357 -20.85 -11.76 4.43
CA ALA A 357 -21.12 -13.19 4.60
C ALA A 357 -20.36 -13.95 3.52
N PHE A 358 -19.55 -14.92 3.93
CA PHE A 358 -18.75 -15.71 2.99
C PHE A 358 -19.65 -16.66 2.20
N PRO A 359 -19.53 -16.67 0.87
CA PRO A 359 -20.35 -17.54 0.04
C PRO A 359 -19.90 -19.01 0.16
N PRO A 360 -20.78 -19.96 -0.20
CA PRO A 360 -20.36 -21.35 -0.39
C PRO A 360 -19.33 -21.47 -1.54
N PRO A 361 -18.63 -22.60 -1.64
CA PRO A 361 -17.68 -22.84 -2.74
C PRO A 361 -18.31 -22.58 -4.12
N GLY A 362 -17.62 -21.79 -4.95
CA GLY A 362 -18.09 -21.38 -6.27
C GLY A 362 -19.02 -20.15 -6.29
N GLY A 363 -19.38 -19.60 -5.12
CA GLY A 363 -20.07 -18.32 -5.01
C GLY A 363 -19.11 -17.14 -4.87
N ASN A 364 -19.66 -15.92 -4.97
CA ASN A 364 -18.93 -14.67 -4.80
C ASN A 364 -19.67 -13.67 -3.89
N CYS A 365 -18.96 -12.60 -3.52
CA CYS A 365 -19.49 -11.46 -2.77
C CYS A 365 -19.14 -10.12 -3.44
N ALA A 366 -19.06 -10.09 -4.77
CA ALA A 366 -18.51 -8.94 -5.50
C ALA A 366 -19.42 -7.69 -5.50
N ALA A 367 -20.72 -7.84 -5.21
CA ALA A 367 -21.60 -6.69 -5.13
C ALA A 367 -21.30 -5.85 -3.89
N VAL A 368 -21.23 -4.52 -4.04
CA VAL A 368 -20.95 -3.58 -2.93
C VAL A 368 -21.87 -3.79 -1.73
N SER A 369 -23.14 -4.15 -1.96
CA SER A 369 -24.09 -4.44 -0.88
C SER A 369 -23.70 -5.65 -0.02
N GLN A 370 -22.93 -6.58 -0.57
CA GLN A 370 -22.43 -7.79 0.09
C GLN A 370 -21.05 -7.59 0.76
N GLN A 371 -20.43 -6.41 0.60
CA GLN A 371 -19.08 -6.13 1.09
C GLN A 371 -19.08 -5.19 2.29
N GLN A 372 -18.04 -5.31 3.12
CA GLN A 372 -17.73 -4.41 4.22
C GLN A 372 -16.21 -4.23 4.33
N ALA A 373 -15.74 -3.04 4.71
CA ALA A 373 -14.32 -2.81 4.93
C ALA A 373 -13.92 -3.24 6.35
N VAL A 374 -12.87 -4.05 6.47
CA VAL A 374 -12.34 -4.51 7.77
C VAL A 374 -10.81 -4.50 7.80
N LEU A 375 -10.24 -4.24 8.97
CA LEU A 375 -8.90 -4.72 9.33
C LEU A 375 -9.00 -6.22 9.62
N GLY A 376 -8.31 -7.04 8.85
CA GLY A 376 -8.16 -8.48 9.13
C GLY A 376 -6.95 -8.75 10.03
N VAL A 377 -7.08 -9.69 10.96
CA VAL A 377 -6.01 -10.11 11.87
C VAL A 377 -5.84 -11.62 11.75
N ILE A 378 -4.68 -12.08 11.27
CA ILE A 378 -4.44 -13.47 10.91
C ILE A 378 -3.21 -13.99 11.66
N ASN A 379 -3.32 -15.18 12.24
CA ASN A 379 -2.17 -15.87 12.82
C ASN A 379 -1.24 -16.36 11.70
N ALA A 380 0.01 -15.88 11.67
CA ALA A 380 0.92 -16.17 10.57
C ALA A 380 1.44 -17.62 10.53
N ARG A 381 1.41 -18.33 11.67
CA ARG A 381 1.88 -19.72 11.79
C ARG A 381 0.78 -20.72 11.43
N SER A 382 -0.45 -20.49 11.87
CA SER A 382 -1.57 -21.39 11.55
C SER A 382 -2.31 -21.02 10.26
N ASN A 383 -2.08 -19.84 9.69
CA ASN A 383 -2.82 -19.29 8.54
C ASN A 383 -4.33 -19.23 8.82
N GLN A 384 -4.70 -18.88 10.05
CA GLN A 384 -6.10 -18.77 10.47
C GLN A 384 -6.44 -17.32 10.80
N LEU A 385 -7.60 -16.87 10.33
CA LEU A 385 -8.19 -15.62 10.75
C LEU A 385 -8.50 -15.68 12.26
N ILE A 386 -8.00 -14.71 13.00
CA ILE A 386 -8.27 -14.54 14.43
C ILE A 386 -9.53 -13.71 14.59
N GLU A 387 -9.56 -12.53 13.97
CA GLU A 387 -10.66 -11.57 14.10
C GLU A 387 -10.67 -10.58 12.93
N THR A 388 -11.78 -9.85 12.81
CA THR A 388 -11.91 -8.70 11.92
C THR A 388 -12.44 -7.51 12.70
N ILE A 389 -11.97 -6.32 12.36
CA ILE A 389 -12.41 -5.06 12.97
C ILE A 389 -12.92 -4.15 11.86
N PRO A 390 -14.15 -3.63 11.93
CA PRO A 390 -14.65 -2.66 10.96
C PRO A 390 -13.72 -1.45 10.80
N GLN A 391 -13.53 -1.00 9.56
CA GLN A 391 -12.85 0.26 9.21
C GLN A 391 -13.73 1.09 8.28
N SER A 392 -13.34 2.34 7.98
CA SER A 392 -14.06 3.18 7.01
C SER A 392 -14.20 2.46 5.66
N SER A 393 -15.36 2.61 5.00
CA SER A 393 -15.49 2.11 3.63
C SER A 393 -14.42 2.76 2.74
N ASN A 394 -13.87 1.99 1.80
CA ASN A 394 -12.75 2.37 0.93
C ASN A 394 -11.38 2.52 1.60
N SER A 395 -11.25 2.31 2.91
CA SER A 395 -9.91 2.17 3.53
C SER A 395 -9.33 0.80 3.21
N HIS A 396 -8.09 0.79 2.72
CA HIS A 396 -7.48 -0.37 2.08
C HIS A 396 -5.99 -0.55 2.43
N SER A 397 -5.44 0.31 3.28
CA SER A 397 -4.03 0.34 3.66
C SER A 397 -3.83 -0.08 5.12
N VAL A 398 -2.71 -0.76 5.41
CA VAL A 398 -2.30 -1.15 6.75
C VAL A 398 -0.79 -1.36 6.83
N ALA A 399 -0.16 -0.81 7.87
CA ALA A 399 1.24 -1.14 8.18
C ALA A 399 1.46 -1.19 9.70
N ALA A 400 2.44 -1.97 10.17
CA ALA A 400 2.70 -2.15 11.60
C ALA A 400 4.15 -1.89 12.00
N ASP A 401 4.32 -1.22 13.15
CA ASP A 401 5.61 -1.02 13.82
C ASP A 401 5.94 -2.23 14.69
N SER A 402 6.84 -3.08 14.20
CA SER A 402 7.25 -4.30 14.91
C SER A 402 8.03 -4.06 16.20
N LYS A 403 8.62 -2.88 16.42
CA LYS A 403 9.29 -2.56 17.68
C LYS A 403 8.32 -2.11 18.76
N ARG A 404 7.16 -1.55 18.38
CA ARG A 404 6.16 -1.01 19.30
C ARG A 404 4.86 -1.80 19.34
N ASN A 405 4.71 -2.76 18.43
CA ASN A 405 3.48 -3.52 18.22
C ASN A 405 2.25 -2.63 17.99
N LEU A 406 2.44 -1.60 17.17
CA LEU A 406 1.39 -0.66 16.78
C LEU A 406 1.02 -0.89 15.33
N ILE A 407 -0.29 -0.95 15.05
CA ILE A 407 -0.84 -1.15 13.72
C ILE A 407 -1.53 0.13 13.29
N PHE A 408 -1.15 0.65 12.14
CA PHE A 408 -1.61 1.92 11.60
C PHE A 408 -2.52 1.65 10.41
N VAL A 409 -3.75 2.18 10.46
CA VAL A 409 -4.77 2.00 9.42
C VAL A 409 -5.32 3.36 9.03
N PRO A 410 -4.89 3.94 7.89
CA PRO A 410 -5.51 5.15 7.34
C PRO A 410 -7.02 4.97 7.14
N GLN A 411 -7.78 5.98 7.55
CA GLN A 411 -9.24 6.02 7.50
C GLN A 411 -9.70 7.13 6.56
N VAL A 412 -10.45 6.75 5.52
CA VAL A 412 -11.05 7.67 4.55
C VAL A 412 -12.03 8.63 5.26
N ALA A 413 -12.05 9.89 4.82
CA ALA A 413 -12.97 10.93 5.28
C ALA A 413 -14.44 10.59 4.94
N PRO A 414 -15.44 11.10 5.69
CA PRO A 414 -16.85 10.78 5.44
C PRO A 414 -17.37 11.22 4.05
N ALA A 415 -18.32 10.47 3.49
CA ALA A 415 -18.97 10.77 2.21
C ALA A 415 -19.76 12.09 2.20
N SER A 416 -20.07 12.65 3.38
CA SER A 416 -20.64 13.99 3.52
C SER A 416 -19.63 15.11 3.27
N VAL A 417 -18.33 14.79 3.20
CA VAL A 417 -17.22 15.74 3.06
C VAL A 417 -16.53 15.57 1.71
N VAL A 418 -16.35 14.33 1.26
CA VAL A 418 -15.65 13.99 0.01
C VAL A 418 -16.44 12.99 -0.84
N ILE A 419 -16.36 13.13 -2.17
CA ILE A 419 -16.95 12.17 -3.12
C ILE A 419 -16.20 10.83 -2.99
N GLY A 420 -16.93 9.73 -2.84
CA GLY A 420 -16.34 8.41 -2.62
C GLY A 420 -15.82 8.17 -1.20
N GLY A 421 -16.13 9.05 -0.26
CA GLY A 421 -15.75 8.92 1.15
C GLY A 421 -16.44 7.77 1.89
N ASP A 422 -16.19 7.68 3.20
CA ASP A 422 -16.82 6.68 4.07
C ASP A 422 -18.33 6.83 4.09
N THR A 423 -19.03 5.80 3.62
CA THR A 423 -20.50 5.74 3.58
C THR A 423 -21.09 5.17 4.87
N THR A 424 -20.22 4.77 5.82
CA THR A 424 -20.59 4.25 7.13
C THR A 424 -20.32 5.28 8.23
N SER A 425 -20.60 4.92 9.48
CA SER A 425 -20.20 5.69 10.66
C SER A 425 -18.90 5.21 11.31
N VAL A 426 -18.24 4.19 10.72
CA VAL A 426 -17.07 3.52 11.32
C VAL A 426 -15.89 4.47 11.38
N GLY A 427 -15.56 5.13 10.28
CA GLY A 427 -14.47 6.10 10.21
C GLY A 427 -14.64 7.26 11.15
N ALA A 428 -15.84 7.85 11.19
CA ALA A 428 -16.15 8.93 12.12
C ALA A 428 -15.96 8.49 13.58
N GLY A 429 -16.35 7.27 13.94
CA GLY A 429 -16.13 6.71 15.28
C GLY A 429 -14.65 6.52 15.62
N LEU A 430 -13.88 5.96 14.69
CA LEU A 430 -12.44 5.77 14.83
C LEU A 430 -11.70 7.11 14.95
N CYS A 431 -12.02 8.06 14.07
CA CYS A 431 -11.37 9.36 14.00
C CYS A 431 -11.85 10.38 15.05
N GLY A 432 -12.63 9.96 16.05
CA GLY A 432 -13.10 10.85 17.11
C GLY A 432 -14.01 11.97 16.61
N GLN A 433 -14.86 11.67 15.62
CA GLN A 433 -15.75 12.59 14.92
C GLN A 433 -15.05 13.63 14.04
N ALA A 434 -13.74 13.51 13.81
CA ALA A 434 -13.06 14.33 12.83
C ALA A 434 -13.51 13.98 11.40
N THR A 435 -13.68 15.02 10.59
CA THR A 435 -14.19 14.92 9.22
C THR A 435 -13.10 14.82 8.16
N ASN A 436 -11.84 14.99 8.54
CA ASN A 436 -10.70 14.95 7.60
C ASN A 436 -10.22 13.52 7.28
N GLY A 437 -10.78 12.50 7.94
CA GLY A 437 -10.10 11.21 8.04
C GLY A 437 -8.97 11.25 9.07
N CYS A 438 -8.32 10.11 9.30
CA CYS A 438 -7.28 9.97 10.30
C CYS A 438 -6.43 8.72 10.03
N VAL A 439 -5.41 8.47 10.84
CA VAL A 439 -4.78 7.15 10.97
C VAL A 439 -5.18 6.55 12.31
N ALA A 440 -6.01 5.50 12.27
CA ALA A 440 -6.36 4.74 13.46
C ALA A 440 -5.18 3.87 13.88
N VAL A 441 -4.85 3.89 15.17
CA VAL A 441 -3.73 3.14 15.75
C VAL A 441 -4.28 2.04 16.63
N PHE A 442 -3.97 0.80 16.28
CA PHE A 442 -4.35 -0.37 17.04
C PHE A 442 -3.14 -1.02 17.72
N GLN A 443 -3.42 -1.80 18.75
CA GLN A 443 -2.44 -2.68 19.38
C GLN A 443 -3.12 -3.99 19.76
N HIS A 444 -2.40 -5.09 19.53
CA HIS A 444 -2.83 -6.40 19.99
C HIS A 444 -2.32 -6.65 21.41
N LYS A 445 -3.21 -6.97 22.35
CA LYS A 445 -2.77 -7.41 23.68
C LYS A 445 -2.19 -8.81 23.61
N ILE A 446 -0.90 -8.94 23.86
CA ILE A 446 -0.27 -10.25 24.09
C ILE A 446 -0.43 -10.56 25.58
N GLU A 447 -1.31 -11.51 25.94
CA GLU A 447 -1.39 -11.98 27.33
C GLU A 447 -0.02 -12.49 27.80
N GLY A 448 0.52 -11.93 28.90
CA GLY A 448 1.76 -12.37 29.53
C GLY A 448 3.04 -11.60 29.16
N LYS A 449 2.95 -10.51 28.40
CA LYS A 449 4.02 -9.51 28.25
C LYS A 449 3.53 -8.17 28.80
N ASP A 450 3.51 -8.04 30.13
CA ASP A 450 3.39 -6.73 30.77
C ASP A 450 4.77 -6.04 30.75
N ASP A 451 4.85 -4.91 30.06
CA ASP A 451 5.54 -3.64 30.35
C ASP A 451 6.98 -3.54 30.91
N ASP A 452 7.79 -4.59 31.10
CA ASP A 452 9.15 -4.41 31.69
C ASP A 452 10.26 -5.34 31.16
N ASP A 453 10.37 -5.55 29.84
CA ASP A 453 11.58 -6.18 29.27
C ASP A 453 12.10 -5.36 28.08
N ASP A 454 12.96 -4.38 28.37
CA ASP A 454 13.97 -3.87 27.45
C ASP A 454 14.85 -5.04 26.99
N ARG A 455 14.42 -5.76 25.96
CA ARG A 455 15.29 -6.68 25.22
C ARG A 455 16.17 -5.86 24.28
N ASP A 456 17.17 -5.24 24.88
CA ASP A 456 18.48 -5.16 24.24
C ASP A 456 18.97 -6.59 24.06
N ASP A 457 18.75 -7.20 22.90
CA ASP A 457 19.55 -8.33 22.42
C ASP A 457 19.43 -8.45 20.89
N ASP A 458 20.58 -8.18 20.28
CA ASP A 458 21.17 -8.72 19.08
C ASP A 458 20.48 -8.59 17.70
N GLU A 459 21.20 -7.83 16.89
CA GLU A 459 21.18 -7.82 15.44
C GLU A 459 21.07 -9.23 14.85
N ALA A 460 19.96 -9.49 14.17
CA ALA A 460 20.04 -10.19 12.91
C ALA A 460 19.87 -9.14 11.80
N GLU A 461 20.99 -8.69 11.23
CA GLU A 461 20.97 -8.15 9.88
C GLU A 461 20.39 -9.22 8.95
N PHE A 462 19.16 -9.01 8.51
CA PHE A 462 18.61 -9.71 7.36
C PHE A 462 18.19 -8.74 6.29
#